data_AF-A0A6N7XSU4-F1
#
_entry.id   AF-A0A6N7XSU4-F1
#
_cell.length_a   1.000
_cell.length_b   1.000
_cell.length_c   1.000
_cell.angle_alpha   90.00
_cell.angle_beta   90.00
_cell.angle_gamma   90.00
#
_symmetry.space_group_name_H-M   'P 1'
#
loop_
_entity.id
_entity.type
_entity.pdbx_description
1 polymer ?
#
loop_
_entity_poly.entity_id
_entity_poly.type
_entity_poly.pdbx_seq_one_letter_code
_entity_poly.pdbx_strand_id
1 'polypeptide(L)'
;MDKKQLIKTIITVAPVFLVPLIVERKRIKDHPDVKKASDATAKASKTVANKSVQIKDTVVDKSSNAKDYVIDKKHNIDQKRELKRIAKEHDPAYIEKKGEKLEKENRKEAEKMNKKLQKNIDKRHNEEDKKRQENEKQRIQSMKKSNKHMEKVGMTPGKLDKETEQKGEKLEKENRKEINKFNKKLQKNIDKRHKEEDKARDKNKKDRLAEFKK
;
A
#
# COMPACT_ATOMS: atom_id res chain seq x y z
N MET A 1 53.54 -89.93 -22.93
CA MET A 1 53.98 -89.27 -24.17
C MET A 1 54.34 -87.83 -23.85
N ASP A 2 55.54 -87.39 -24.23
CA ASP A 2 55.96 -86.00 -24.03
C ASP A 2 55.08 -85.05 -24.85
N LYS A 3 54.75 -83.88 -24.31
CA LYS A 3 53.92 -82.85 -25.00
C LYS A 3 54.47 -82.50 -26.39
N LYS A 4 55.79 -82.54 -26.56
CA LYS A 4 56.47 -82.33 -27.84
C LYS A 4 56.22 -83.46 -28.84
N GLN A 5 56.07 -84.69 -28.38
CA GLN A 5 55.71 -85.84 -29.24
C GLN A 5 54.23 -85.77 -29.65
N LEU A 6 53.32 -85.41 -28.74
CA LEU A 6 51.88 -85.25 -29.06
C LEU A 6 51.63 -84.17 -30.12
N ILE A 7 52.28 -83.01 -30.00
CA ILE A 7 52.16 -81.92 -30.97
C ILE A 7 52.68 -82.36 -32.34
N LYS A 8 53.82 -83.07 -32.39
CA LYS A 8 54.34 -83.65 -33.65
C LYS A 8 53.32 -84.62 -34.26
N THR A 9 52.74 -85.51 -33.46
CA THR A 9 51.71 -86.46 -33.94
C THR A 9 50.48 -85.74 -34.48
N ILE A 10 49.94 -84.73 -33.78
CA ILE A 10 48.75 -84.00 -34.24
C ILE A 10 49.04 -83.22 -35.54
N ILE A 11 50.19 -82.54 -35.63
CA ILE A 11 50.57 -81.82 -36.85
C ILE A 11 50.72 -82.77 -38.04
N THR A 12 51.24 -83.98 -37.82
CA THR A 12 51.37 -84.98 -38.88
C THR A 12 50.04 -85.62 -39.25
N VAL A 13 49.18 -85.91 -38.28
CA VAL A 13 47.97 -86.72 -38.49
C VAL A 13 46.74 -85.88 -38.84
N ALA A 14 46.58 -84.68 -38.25
CA ALA A 14 45.40 -83.85 -38.49
C ALA A 14 45.20 -83.46 -39.97
N PRO A 15 46.24 -83.12 -40.77
CA PRO A 15 46.06 -82.85 -42.19
C PRO A 15 45.54 -84.06 -42.98
N VAL A 16 45.96 -85.27 -42.60
CA VAL A 16 45.52 -86.52 -43.25
C VAL A 16 44.02 -86.72 -43.11
N PHE A 17 43.41 -86.28 -42.00
CA PHE A 17 41.96 -86.38 -41.79
C PHE A 17 41.20 -85.13 -42.26
N LEU A 18 41.73 -83.93 -42.00
CA LEU A 18 41.03 -82.68 -42.31
C LEU A 18 40.96 -82.41 -43.82
N VAL A 19 42.02 -82.73 -44.58
CA VAL A 19 42.05 -82.43 -46.02
C VAL A 19 40.97 -83.22 -46.78
N PRO A 20 40.83 -84.55 -46.61
CA PRO A 20 39.72 -85.29 -47.22
C PRO A 20 38.34 -84.75 -46.84
N LEU A 21 38.11 -84.44 -45.57
CA LEU A 21 36.82 -83.92 -45.09
C LEU A 21 36.47 -82.54 -45.68
N ILE A 22 37.45 -81.65 -45.80
CA ILE A 22 37.25 -80.33 -46.43
C ILE A 22 36.95 -80.49 -47.92
N VAL A 23 37.65 -81.40 -48.60
CA VAL A 23 37.42 -81.70 -50.03
C VAL A 23 36.04 -82.31 -50.24
N GLU A 24 35.60 -83.25 -49.40
CA GLU A 24 34.25 -83.83 -49.46
C GLU A 24 33.18 -82.79 -49.16
N ARG A 25 33.37 -81.93 -48.15
CA ARG A 25 32.43 -80.83 -47.87
C ARG A 25 32.30 -79.88 -49.05
N LYS A 26 33.42 -79.57 -49.74
CA LYS A 26 33.38 -78.77 -50.97
C LYS A 26 32.62 -79.50 -52.07
N ARG A 27 32.88 -80.79 -52.30
CA ARG A 27 32.13 -81.62 -53.26
C ARG A 27 30.63 -81.67 -52.95
N ILE A 28 30.24 -81.79 -51.69
CA ILE A 28 28.83 -81.79 -51.27
C ILE A 28 28.19 -80.43 -51.49
N LYS A 29 28.87 -79.33 -51.13
CA LYS A 29 28.38 -77.96 -51.38
C LYS A 29 28.30 -77.62 -52.87
N ASP A 30 29.18 -78.20 -53.69
CA ASP A 30 29.21 -77.99 -55.13
C ASP A 30 28.18 -78.85 -55.88
N HIS A 31 27.57 -79.83 -55.21
CA HIS A 31 26.49 -80.63 -55.78
C HIS A 31 25.31 -79.73 -56.19
N PRO A 32 24.78 -79.88 -57.42
CA PRO A 32 23.76 -79.00 -57.97
C PRO A 32 22.50 -78.92 -57.09
N ASP A 33 22.12 -80.01 -56.44
CA ASP A 33 20.93 -80.06 -55.60
C ASP A 33 21.08 -79.28 -54.30
N VAL A 34 22.28 -79.27 -53.71
CA VAL A 34 22.56 -78.51 -52.48
C VAL A 34 22.58 -77.01 -52.77
N LYS A 35 23.14 -76.60 -53.92
CA LYS A 35 23.08 -75.21 -54.39
C LYS A 35 21.66 -74.75 -54.63
N LYS A 36 20.85 -75.55 -55.35
CA LYS A 36 19.43 -75.25 -55.62
C LYS A 36 18.62 -75.12 -54.32
N ALA A 37 18.81 -76.04 -53.37
CA ALA A 37 18.12 -75.98 -52.09
C ALA A 37 18.52 -74.72 -51.29
N SER A 38 19.83 -74.44 -51.20
CA SER A 38 20.34 -73.25 -50.51
C SER A 38 19.82 -71.95 -51.13
N ASP A 39 19.82 -71.84 -52.45
CA ASP A 39 19.33 -70.65 -53.16
C ASP A 39 17.80 -70.50 -53.03
N ALA A 40 17.06 -71.60 -53.06
CA ALA A 40 15.61 -71.60 -52.85
C ALA A 40 15.26 -71.12 -51.43
N THR A 41 15.98 -71.62 -50.41
CA THR A 41 15.81 -71.17 -49.03
C THR A 41 16.16 -69.68 -48.89
N ALA A 42 17.29 -69.23 -49.46
CA ALA A 42 17.70 -67.82 -49.38
C ALA A 42 16.69 -66.88 -50.07
N LYS A 43 16.13 -67.28 -51.22
CA LYS A 43 15.09 -66.52 -51.91
C LYS A 43 13.77 -66.48 -51.13
N ALA A 44 13.38 -67.60 -50.52
CA ALA A 44 12.19 -67.66 -49.68
C ALA A 44 12.33 -66.74 -48.46
N SER A 45 13.46 -66.78 -47.75
CA SER A 45 13.73 -65.90 -46.62
C SER A 45 13.70 -64.42 -47.00
N LYS A 46 14.31 -64.04 -48.13
CA LYS A 46 14.27 -62.64 -48.63
C LYS A 46 12.86 -62.19 -48.99
N THR A 47 12.07 -63.06 -49.62
CA THR A 47 10.68 -62.74 -50.00
C THR A 47 9.79 -62.54 -48.77
N VAL A 48 9.93 -63.40 -47.76
CA VAL A 48 9.17 -63.31 -46.51
C VAL A 48 9.56 -62.06 -45.73
N ALA A 49 10.85 -61.75 -45.64
CA ALA A 49 11.34 -60.52 -45.01
C ALA A 49 10.73 -59.28 -45.70
N ASN A 50 10.80 -59.19 -47.03
CA ASN A 50 10.26 -58.05 -47.77
C ASN A 50 8.74 -57.90 -47.62
N LYS A 51 7.97 -59.01 -47.68
CA LYS A 51 6.53 -58.97 -47.44
C LYS A 51 6.19 -58.53 -46.01
N SER A 52 6.97 -58.98 -45.02
CA SER A 52 6.73 -58.61 -43.63
C SER A 52 6.96 -57.11 -43.37
N VAL A 53 7.93 -56.50 -44.06
CA VAL A 53 8.19 -55.06 -43.98
C VAL A 53 7.04 -54.27 -44.62
N GLN A 54 6.61 -54.64 -45.83
CA GLN A 54 5.48 -53.99 -46.50
C GLN A 54 4.16 -54.07 -45.71
N ILE A 55 3.91 -55.20 -45.05
CA ILE A 55 2.71 -55.36 -44.20
C ILE A 55 2.82 -54.48 -42.95
N LYS A 56 4.01 -54.32 -42.37
CA LYS A 56 4.22 -53.40 -41.24
C LYS A 56 3.98 -51.95 -41.64
N ASP A 57 4.55 -51.51 -42.75
CA ASP A 57 4.45 -50.12 -43.21
C ASP A 57 2.98 -49.75 -43.52
N THR A 58 2.25 -50.62 -44.22
CA THR A 58 0.83 -50.38 -44.54
C THR A 58 -0.10 -50.38 -43.33
N VAL A 59 0.20 -51.16 -42.29
CA VAL A 59 -0.57 -51.15 -41.03
C VAL A 59 -0.23 -49.91 -40.20
N VAL A 60 1.04 -49.50 -40.19
CA VAL A 60 1.48 -48.27 -39.52
C VAL A 60 0.79 -47.06 -40.16
N ASP A 61 0.79 -46.95 -41.50
CA ASP A 61 0.16 -45.84 -42.24
C ASP A 61 -1.36 -45.75 -42.04
N LYS A 62 -2.05 -46.89 -41.99
CA LYS A 62 -3.49 -46.89 -41.68
C LYS A 62 -3.77 -46.50 -40.23
N SER A 63 -2.89 -46.89 -39.30
CA SER A 63 -3.02 -46.57 -37.88
C SER A 63 -2.63 -45.13 -37.54
N SER A 64 -1.66 -44.54 -38.25
CA SER A 64 -1.26 -43.14 -38.11
C SER A 64 -2.39 -42.23 -38.59
N ASN A 65 -2.98 -42.50 -39.76
CA ASN A 65 -4.14 -41.75 -40.26
C ASN A 65 -5.32 -41.73 -39.27
N ALA A 66 -5.57 -42.83 -38.56
CA ALA A 66 -6.61 -42.88 -37.53
C ALA A 66 -6.23 -42.10 -36.25
N LYS A 67 -4.96 -42.15 -35.83
CA LYS A 67 -4.46 -41.36 -34.69
C LYS A 67 -4.47 -39.86 -34.99
N ASP A 68 -4.01 -39.47 -36.17
CA ASP A 68 -3.96 -38.09 -36.61
C ASP A 68 -5.36 -37.49 -36.73
N TYR A 69 -6.34 -38.25 -37.24
CA TYR A 69 -7.74 -37.83 -37.24
C TYR A 69 -8.30 -37.57 -35.84
N VAL A 70 -7.98 -38.41 -34.84
CA VAL A 70 -8.44 -38.22 -33.45
C VAL A 70 -7.75 -37.03 -32.80
N ILE A 71 -6.45 -36.84 -33.06
CA ILE A 71 -5.67 -35.70 -32.57
C ILE A 71 -6.23 -34.40 -33.17
N ASP A 72 -6.46 -34.37 -34.48
CA ASP A 72 -7.03 -33.22 -35.17
C ASP A 72 -8.44 -32.90 -34.69
N LYS A 73 -9.30 -33.93 -34.53
CA LYS A 73 -10.65 -33.74 -33.98
C LYS A 73 -10.63 -33.18 -32.56
N LYS A 74 -9.71 -33.66 -31.71
CA LYS A 74 -9.53 -33.12 -30.36
C LYS A 74 -9.07 -31.65 -30.41
N HIS A 75 -8.09 -31.34 -31.24
CA HIS A 75 -7.58 -29.99 -31.40
C HIS A 75 -8.67 -29.02 -31.85
N ASN A 76 -9.49 -29.42 -32.83
CA ASN A 76 -10.63 -28.62 -33.30
C ASN A 76 -11.69 -28.39 -32.22
N ILE A 77 -11.97 -29.37 -31.36
CA ILE A 77 -12.90 -29.22 -30.23
C ILE A 77 -12.34 -28.23 -29.20
N ASP A 78 -11.06 -28.34 -28.88
CA ASP A 78 -10.38 -27.45 -27.93
C ASP A 78 -10.34 -26.01 -28.46
N GLN A 79 -9.95 -25.80 -29.72
CA GLN A 79 -10.01 -24.49 -30.38
C GLN A 79 -11.43 -23.90 -30.37
N LYS A 80 -12.46 -24.69 -30.71
CA LYS A 80 -13.86 -24.24 -30.67
C LYS A 80 -14.29 -23.84 -29.25
N ARG A 81 -13.78 -24.53 -28.23
CA ARG A 81 -14.06 -24.20 -26.82
C ARG A 81 -13.37 -22.91 -26.40
N GLU A 82 -12.14 -22.70 -26.83
CA GLU A 82 -11.38 -21.47 -26.59
C GLU A 82 -12.03 -20.28 -27.27
N LEU A 83 -12.39 -20.40 -28.55
CA LEU A 83 -13.11 -19.36 -29.29
C LEU A 83 -14.44 -18.99 -28.61
N LYS A 84 -15.18 -19.98 -28.08
CA LYS A 84 -16.39 -19.73 -27.29
C LYS A 84 -16.12 -19.02 -25.96
N ARG A 85 -14.99 -19.32 -25.29
CA ARG A 85 -14.59 -18.63 -24.06
C ARG A 85 -14.24 -17.17 -24.36
N ILE A 86 -13.43 -16.94 -25.39
CA ILE A 86 -13.05 -15.60 -25.84
C ILE A 86 -14.30 -14.80 -26.22
N ALA A 87 -15.20 -15.37 -27.03
CA ALA A 87 -16.46 -14.72 -27.39
C ALA A 87 -17.34 -14.39 -26.18
N LYS A 88 -17.37 -15.26 -25.16
CA LYS A 88 -18.12 -15.03 -23.92
C LYS A 88 -17.46 -14.00 -23.01
N GLU A 89 -16.13 -13.95 -22.97
CA GLU A 89 -15.39 -12.94 -22.19
C GLU A 89 -15.52 -11.54 -22.79
N HIS A 90 -15.70 -11.44 -24.12
CA HIS A 90 -15.96 -10.20 -24.84
C HIS A 90 -17.46 -9.88 -25.02
N ASP A 91 -18.36 -10.76 -24.60
CA ASP A 91 -19.81 -10.51 -24.63
C ASP A 91 -20.14 -9.36 -23.64
N PRO A 92 -20.72 -8.24 -24.11
CA PRO A 92 -21.01 -7.08 -23.27
C PRO A 92 -21.87 -7.44 -22.05
N ALA A 93 -22.85 -8.34 -22.19
CA ALA A 93 -23.70 -8.76 -21.08
C ALA A 93 -22.93 -9.52 -19.99
N TYR A 94 -21.92 -10.31 -20.38
CA TYR A 94 -21.07 -11.03 -19.43
C TYR A 94 -20.10 -10.08 -18.73
N ILE A 95 -19.55 -9.10 -19.45
CA ILE A 95 -18.68 -8.06 -18.89
C ILE A 95 -19.45 -7.21 -17.87
N GLU A 96 -20.63 -6.74 -18.22
CA GLU A 96 -21.50 -5.96 -17.32
C GLU A 96 -21.82 -6.75 -16.05
N LYS A 97 -22.21 -8.01 -16.16
CA LYS A 97 -22.51 -8.87 -15.00
C LYS A 97 -21.28 -9.11 -14.11
N LYS A 98 -20.09 -9.23 -14.70
CA LYS A 98 -18.83 -9.35 -13.95
C LYS A 98 -18.47 -8.04 -13.26
N GLY A 99 -18.67 -6.91 -13.93
CA GLY A 99 -18.53 -5.56 -13.39
C GLY A 99 -19.47 -5.30 -12.22
N GLU A 100 -20.75 -5.62 -12.35
CA GLU A 100 -21.76 -5.46 -11.30
C GLU A 100 -21.43 -6.28 -10.05
N LYS A 101 -20.94 -7.52 -10.22
CA LYS A 101 -20.47 -8.35 -9.09
C LYS A 101 -19.28 -7.71 -8.38
N LEU A 102 -18.29 -7.26 -9.15
CA LEU A 102 -17.09 -6.61 -8.61
C LEU A 102 -17.46 -5.31 -7.89
N GLU A 103 -18.38 -4.52 -8.45
CA GLU A 103 -18.87 -3.30 -7.83
C GLU A 103 -19.60 -3.59 -6.51
N LYS A 104 -20.45 -4.62 -6.46
CA LYS A 104 -21.10 -5.05 -5.21
C LYS A 104 -20.11 -5.50 -4.15
N GLU A 105 -19.04 -6.20 -4.53
CA GLU A 105 -17.97 -6.59 -3.61
C GLU A 105 -17.21 -5.36 -3.10
N ASN A 106 -16.82 -4.46 -4.00
CA ASN A 106 -16.15 -3.20 -3.66
C ASN A 106 -17.00 -2.32 -2.73
N ARG A 107 -18.31 -2.20 -2.98
CA ARG A 107 -19.24 -1.46 -2.10
C ARG A 107 -19.31 -2.08 -0.71
N LYS A 108 -19.43 -3.42 -0.60
CA LYS A 108 -19.43 -4.11 0.70
C LYS A 108 -18.12 -3.93 1.46
N GLU A 109 -16.98 -3.93 0.76
CA GLU A 109 -15.68 -3.68 1.38
C GLU A 109 -15.56 -2.23 1.84
N ALA A 110 -15.97 -1.27 1.02
CA ALA A 110 -16.01 0.14 1.37
C ALA A 110 -16.88 0.40 2.61
N GLU A 111 -18.06 -0.22 2.70
CA GLU A 111 -18.95 -0.13 3.88
C GLU A 111 -18.29 -0.69 5.15
N LYS A 112 -17.60 -1.84 5.06
CA LYS A 112 -16.86 -2.42 6.19
C LYS A 112 -15.75 -1.49 6.65
N MET A 113 -15.00 -0.92 5.72
CA MET A 113 -13.92 0.02 6.01
C MET A 113 -14.47 1.31 6.62
N ASN A 114 -15.56 1.84 6.09
CA ASN A 114 -16.23 3.03 6.63
C ASN A 114 -16.72 2.80 8.06
N LYS A 115 -17.35 1.65 8.33
CA LYS A 115 -17.79 1.27 9.69
C LYS A 115 -16.62 1.16 10.67
N LYS A 116 -15.47 0.64 10.23
CA LYS A 116 -14.26 0.56 11.05
C LYS A 116 -13.67 1.94 11.33
N LEU A 117 -13.65 2.81 10.32
CA LEU A 117 -13.19 4.19 10.46
C LEU A 117 -14.08 4.97 11.43
N GLN A 118 -15.41 4.89 11.27
CA GLN A 118 -16.36 5.56 12.16
C GLN A 118 -16.16 5.15 13.62
N LYS A 119 -16.06 3.83 13.90
CA LYS A 119 -15.78 3.33 15.26
C LYS A 119 -14.48 3.87 15.85
N ASN A 120 -13.45 4.06 15.04
CA ASN A 120 -12.17 4.61 15.51
C ASN A 120 -12.27 6.12 15.77
N ILE A 121 -12.99 6.85 14.93
CA ILE A 121 -13.28 8.27 15.13
C ILE A 121 -14.06 8.48 16.42
N ASP A 122 -15.13 7.72 16.64
CA ASP A 122 -15.96 7.80 17.86
C ASP A 122 -15.15 7.49 19.12
N LYS A 123 -14.25 6.49 19.07
CA LYS A 123 -13.35 6.17 20.19
C LYS A 123 -12.42 7.34 20.52
N ARG A 124 -11.78 7.94 19.52
CA ARG A 124 -10.89 9.08 19.75
C ARG A 124 -11.64 10.28 20.32
N HIS A 125 -12.84 10.59 19.81
CA HIS A 125 -13.64 11.69 20.37
C HIS A 125 -13.97 11.45 21.83
N ASN A 126 -14.42 10.24 22.18
CA ASN A 126 -14.70 9.89 23.58
C ASN A 126 -13.45 10.01 24.47
N GLU A 127 -12.27 9.63 23.98
CA GLU A 127 -11.00 9.76 24.72
C GLU A 127 -10.55 11.22 24.84
N GLU A 128 -10.69 12.02 23.79
CA GLU A 128 -10.38 13.44 23.77
C GLU A 128 -11.29 14.21 24.72
N ASP A 129 -12.60 13.91 24.73
CA ASP A 129 -13.56 14.55 25.63
C ASP A 129 -13.27 14.23 27.10
N LYS A 130 -12.92 12.98 27.42
CA LYS A 130 -12.47 12.60 28.76
C LYS A 130 -11.22 13.39 29.17
N LYS A 131 -10.20 13.47 28.30
CA LYS A 131 -8.98 14.23 28.56
C LYS A 131 -9.26 15.72 28.73
N ARG A 132 -10.15 16.31 27.92
CA ARG A 132 -10.57 17.71 28.05
C ARG A 132 -11.23 17.95 29.41
N GLN A 133 -12.17 17.09 29.81
CA GLN A 133 -12.84 17.20 31.10
C GLN A 133 -11.87 17.02 32.29
N GLU A 134 -10.93 16.07 32.20
CA GLU A 134 -9.91 15.87 33.23
C GLU A 134 -8.98 17.08 33.35
N ASN A 135 -8.49 17.61 32.23
CA ASN A 135 -7.65 18.80 32.20
C ASN A 135 -8.39 20.02 32.75
N GLU A 136 -9.67 20.21 32.39
CA GLU A 136 -10.48 21.29 32.92
C GLU A 136 -10.68 21.18 34.44
N LYS A 137 -11.02 19.98 34.93
CA LYS A 137 -11.14 19.71 36.37
C LYS A 137 -9.83 19.97 37.10
N GLN A 138 -8.70 19.51 36.57
CA GLN A 138 -7.38 19.75 37.15
C GLN A 138 -7.03 21.24 37.18
N ARG A 139 -7.30 21.97 36.10
CA ARG A 139 -7.06 23.43 36.01
C ARG A 139 -7.94 24.20 36.99
N ILE A 140 -9.21 23.84 37.13
CA ILE A 140 -10.10 24.45 38.12
C ILE A 140 -9.62 24.14 39.54
N GLN A 141 -9.21 22.91 39.82
CA GLN A 141 -8.68 22.54 41.13
C GLN A 141 -7.38 23.27 41.48
N SER A 142 -6.44 23.39 40.54
CA SER A 142 -5.20 24.12 40.75
C SER A 142 -5.46 25.61 40.97
N MET A 143 -6.34 26.21 40.18
CA MET A 143 -6.79 27.60 40.37
C MET A 143 -7.44 27.81 41.74
N LYS A 144 -8.34 26.91 42.17
CA LYS A 144 -8.95 26.99 43.52
C LYS A 144 -7.91 26.88 44.63
N LYS A 145 -6.93 25.98 44.50
CA LYS A 145 -5.82 25.84 45.48
C LYS A 145 -4.97 27.10 45.52
N SER A 146 -4.61 27.65 44.36
CA SER A 146 -3.83 28.89 44.25
C SER A 146 -4.57 30.07 44.85
N ASN A 147 -5.87 30.24 44.52
CA ASN A 147 -6.69 31.31 45.09
C ASN A 147 -6.80 31.19 46.62
N LYS A 148 -6.99 29.98 47.16
CA LYS A 148 -7.01 29.75 48.61
C LYS A 148 -5.67 30.08 49.27
N HIS A 149 -4.55 29.79 48.60
CA HIS A 149 -3.23 30.18 49.08
C HIS A 149 -3.05 31.70 49.05
N MET A 150 -3.41 32.35 47.94
CA MET A 150 -3.39 33.82 47.80
C MET A 150 -4.23 34.51 48.88
N GLU A 151 -5.41 33.99 49.19
CA GLU A 151 -6.26 34.48 50.28
C GLU A 151 -5.58 34.34 51.64
N LYS A 152 -4.94 33.20 51.92
CA LYS A 152 -4.19 33.00 53.17
C LYS A 152 -3.00 33.95 53.33
N VAL A 153 -2.29 34.26 52.24
CA VAL A 153 -1.14 35.18 52.26
C VAL A 153 -1.53 36.65 52.06
N GLY A 154 -2.82 36.96 51.94
CA GLY A 154 -3.31 38.34 51.79
C GLY A 154 -3.10 38.96 50.41
N MET A 155 -2.67 38.20 49.39
CA MET A 155 -2.51 38.66 48.01
C MET A 155 -3.75 38.41 47.15
N THR A 156 -4.95 38.75 47.64
CA THR A 156 -6.17 38.68 46.83
C THR A 156 -6.27 39.88 45.88
N PRO A 157 -6.43 39.68 44.54
CA PRO A 157 -6.63 40.79 43.62
C PRO A 157 -7.93 41.52 43.98
N GLY A 158 -7.83 42.81 44.31
CA GLY A 158 -8.98 43.67 44.60
C GLY A 158 -9.36 43.84 46.07
N LYS A 159 -8.69 43.17 47.02
CA LYS A 159 -8.77 43.53 48.45
C LYS A 159 -7.39 44.03 48.88
N LEU A 160 -7.26 45.35 49.03
CA LEU A 160 -6.11 45.96 49.69
C LEU A 160 -6.11 45.52 51.16
N ASP A 161 -4.94 45.41 51.78
CA ASP A 161 -4.91 45.19 53.22
C ASP A 161 -5.48 46.42 53.96
N LYS A 162 -5.94 46.24 55.20
CA LYS A 162 -6.57 47.33 55.96
C LYS A 162 -5.65 48.55 56.15
N GLU A 163 -4.33 48.35 56.17
CA GLU A 163 -3.37 49.45 56.33
C GLU A 163 -3.23 50.29 55.06
N THR A 164 -3.21 49.64 53.89
CA THR A 164 -3.12 50.30 52.58
C THR A 164 -4.41 51.02 52.24
N GLU A 165 -5.58 50.48 52.59
CA GLU A 165 -6.85 51.20 52.49
C GLU A 165 -6.85 52.47 53.35
N GLN A 166 -6.42 52.39 54.62
CA GLN A 166 -6.36 53.54 55.51
C GLN A 166 -5.35 54.61 55.05
N LYS A 167 -4.19 54.21 54.51
CA LYS A 167 -3.22 55.15 53.91
C LYS A 167 -3.80 55.83 52.68
N GLY A 168 -4.50 55.08 51.82
CA GLY A 168 -5.20 55.62 50.65
C GLY A 168 -6.27 56.64 51.04
N GLU A 169 -7.10 56.34 52.04
CA GLU A 169 -8.15 57.25 52.52
C GLU A 169 -7.58 58.54 53.13
N LYS A 170 -6.44 58.45 53.85
CA LYS A 170 -5.73 59.64 54.36
C LYS A 170 -5.21 60.53 53.24
N LEU A 171 -4.53 59.93 52.25
CA LEU A 171 -4.03 60.64 51.07
C LEU A 171 -5.16 61.32 50.28
N GLU A 172 -6.32 60.65 50.12
CA GLU A 172 -7.46 61.23 49.44
C GLU A 172 -8.01 62.45 50.18
N LYS A 173 -8.11 62.38 51.51
CA LYS A 173 -8.55 63.51 52.34
C LYS A 173 -7.58 64.68 52.27
N GLU A 174 -6.28 64.42 52.26
CA GLU A 174 -5.25 65.46 52.10
C GLU A 174 -5.34 66.12 50.72
N ASN A 175 -5.39 65.33 49.65
CA ASN A 175 -5.53 65.82 48.28
C ASN A 175 -6.79 66.67 48.09
N ARG A 176 -7.95 66.24 48.63
CA ARG A 176 -9.19 67.04 48.59
C ARG A 176 -9.04 68.38 49.31
N LYS A 177 -8.35 68.41 50.46
CA LYS A 177 -8.09 69.66 51.19
C LYS A 177 -7.19 70.60 50.39
N GLU A 178 -6.16 70.06 49.75
CA GLU A 178 -5.25 70.85 48.91
C GLU A 178 -5.95 71.42 47.68
N ILE A 179 -6.73 70.60 46.96
CA ILE A 179 -7.54 71.04 45.82
C ILE A 179 -8.48 72.18 46.24
N ASN A 180 -9.15 72.06 47.39
CA ASN A 180 -10.03 73.11 47.90
C ASN A 180 -9.28 74.41 48.23
N LYS A 181 -8.06 74.32 48.78
CA LYS A 181 -7.21 75.50 49.02
C LYS A 181 -6.81 76.15 47.69
N PHE A 182 -6.40 75.37 46.69
CA PHE A 182 -6.06 75.87 45.37
C PHE A 182 -7.25 76.52 44.67
N ASN A 183 -8.43 75.88 44.69
CA ASN A 183 -9.65 76.45 44.13
C ASN A 183 -10.02 77.78 44.79
N LYS A 184 -9.93 77.88 46.13
CA LYS A 184 -10.18 79.14 46.84
C LYS A 184 -9.18 80.23 46.46
N LYS A 185 -7.90 79.88 46.25
CA LYS A 185 -6.86 80.81 45.79
C LYS A 185 -7.12 81.27 44.35
N LEU A 186 -7.50 80.34 43.48
CA LEU A 186 -7.85 80.62 42.08
C LEU A 186 -9.06 81.56 41.99
N GLN A 187 -10.13 81.26 42.74
CA GLN A 187 -11.33 82.11 42.78
C GLN A 187 -10.99 83.53 43.24
N LYS A 188 -10.22 83.69 44.32
CA LYS A 188 -9.78 85.02 44.78
C LYS A 188 -9.00 85.78 43.72
N ASN A 189 -8.16 85.10 42.94
CA ASN A 189 -7.40 85.74 41.86
C ASN A 189 -8.29 86.13 40.68
N ILE A 190 -9.28 85.30 40.33
CA ILE A 190 -10.29 85.61 39.32
C ILE A 190 -11.10 86.84 39.74
N ASP A 191 -11.61 86.86 40.98
CA ASP A 191 -12.39 87.98 41.51
C ASP A 191 -11.59 89.30 41.53
N LYS A 192 -10.29 89.23 41.85
CA LYS A 192 -9.39 90.40 41.81
C LYS A 192 -9.24 90.94 40.39
N ARG A 193 -8.95 90.06 39.41
CA ARG A 193 -8.82 90.47 38.00
C ARG A 193 -10.11 91.10 37.48
N HIS A 194 -11.28 90.54 37.78
CA HIS A 194 -12.55 91.13 37.35
C HIS A 194 -12.77 92.53 37.94
N LYS A 195 -12.45 92.75 39.22
CA LYS A 195 -12.53 94.09 39.83
C LYS A 195 -11.55 95.08 39.18
N GLU A 196 -10.36 94.65 38.78
CA GLU A 196 -9.39 95.49 38.08
C GLU A 196 -9.84 95.80 36.65
N GLU A 197 -10.36 94.81 35.93
CA GLU A 197 -10.94 94.99 34.60
C GLU A 197 -12.14 95.93 34.61
N ASP A 198 -13.05 95.80 35.58
CA ASP A 198 -14.22 96.68 35.69
C ASP A 198 -13.80 98.14 35.96
N LYS A 199 -12.82 98.35 36.85
CA LYS A 199 -12.22 99.69 37.08
C LYS A 199 -11.57 100.24 35.81
N ALA A 200 -10.84 99.42 35.06
CA ALA A 200 -10.22 99.83 33.81
C ALA A 200 -11.26 100.18 32.74
N ARG A 201 -12.34 99.39 32.62
CA ARG A 201 -13.47 99.67 31.73
C ARG A 201 -14.16 100.99 32.09
N ASP A 202 -14.41 101.24 33.38
CA ASP A 202 -15.04 102.47 33.83
C ASP A 202 -14.15 103.69 33.61
N LYS A 203 -12.84 103.56 33.85
CA LYS A 203 -11.87 104.62 33.54
C LYS A 203 -11.86 104.93 32.04
N ASN A 204 -11.77 103.90 31.19
CA ASN A 204 -11.79 104.07 29.74
C ASN A 204 -13.12 104.68 29.24
N LYS A 205 -14.27 104.29 29.80
CA LYS A 205 -15.57 104.94 29.51
C LYS A 205 -15.56 106.42 29.88
N LYS A 206 -15.04 106.78 31.07
CA LYS A 206 -14.93 108.18 31.52
C LYS A 206 -13.98 108.99 30.63
N ASP A 207 -12.83 108.42 30.28
CA ASP A 207 -11.85 109.07 29.40
C ASP A 207 -12.45 109.33 28.01
N ARG A 208 -13.14 108.35 27.41
CA ARG A 208 -13.89 108.53 26.16
C ARG A 208 -14.97 109.59 26.25
N LEU A 209 -15.75 109.61 27.34
CA LEU A 209 -16.78 110.64 27.57
C LEU A 209 -16.18 112.05 27.73
N ALA A 210 -14.96 112.16 28.25
CA ALA A 210 -14.25 113.44 28.39
C ALA A 210 -13.73 113.95 27.04
N GLU A 211 -13.27 113.06 26.15
CA GLU A 211 -12.88 113.41 24.78
C GLU A 211 -14.04 113.97 23.96
N PHE A 212 -15.26 113.45 24.12
CA PHE A 212 -16.45 113.97 23.43
C PHE A 212 -16.94 115.34 23.94
N LYS A 213 -16.46 115.81 25.10
CA LYS A 213 -16.84 117.10 25.71
C LYS A 213 -15.81 118.21 25.47
N LYS A 214 -14.75 117.93 24.73
CA LYS A 214 -13.72 118.89 24.31
C LYS A 214 -14.00 119.37 22.90
#